data_AF-A0A7I8E6C2-F1
#
_entry.id   AF-A0A7I8E6C2-F1
#
_cell.length_a   1.000
_cell.length_b   1.000
_cell.length_c   1.000
_cell.angle_alpha   90.00
_cell.angle_beta   90.00
_cell.angle_gamma   90.00
#
_symmetry.space_group_name_H-M   'P 1'
#
loop_
_entity.id
_entity.type
_entity.pdbx_description
1 polymer ?
#
loop_
_entity_poly.entity_id
_entity_poly.type
_entity_poly.pdbx_seq_one_letter_code
_entity_poly.pdbx_strand_id
1 'polypeptide(L)'
;MKKSLLLIASLLLAVLFTIQYAQADGPRLTVRFANPAWNGMAIPAGQQCAQLGGKGNTPALNVFDLPSGTTALQLEYKQRGGASLGVLRYAVAQSAASVQLTSVTGQQPALPSGFSWVEQSTAGGYQPPCSKGAAYFLSVKALDAGGKTLGEGRLELGKLQ
;
A
#
# COMPACT_ATOMS: atom_id res chain seq x y z
N MET A 1 -1.61 -56.44 -52.39
CA MET A 1 -0.80 -55.29 -51.91
C MET A 1 -1.44 -54.76 -50.64
N LYS A 2 -0.62 -54.61 -49.60
CA LYS A 2 -0.97 -54.29 -48.20
C LYS A 2 -1.66 -52.92 -48.06
N LYS A 3 -2.74 -52.86 -47.28
CA LYS A 3 -3.22 -51.66 -46.56
C LYS A 3 -3.74 -52.16 -45.20
N SER A 4 -2.86 -52.31 -44.21
CA SER A 4 -2.63 -51.34 -43.12
C SER A 4 -3.93 -51.10 -42.35
N LEU A 5 -4.23 -51.94 -41.34
CA LEU A 5 -3.88 -51.69 -39.93
C LEU A 5 -4.48 -50.36 -39.41
N LEU A 6 -5.71 -50.43 -38.89
CA LEU A 6 -6.32 -49.41 -38.04
C LEU A 6 -6.69 -50.06 -36.70
N LEU A 7 -5.67 -50.36 -35.92
CA LEU A 7 -5.75 -50.37 -34.46
C LEU A 7 -5.36 -48.96 -34.03
N ILE A 8 -6.22 -48.25 -33.31
CA ILE A 8 -5.96 -47.34 -32.19
C ILE A 8 -7.35 -46.88 -31.74
N ALA A 9 -7.97 -47.68 -30.89
CA ALA A 9 -9.13 -47.28 -30.12
C ALA A 9 -8.69 -47.19 -28.66
N SER A 10 -8.83 -45.98 -28.11
CA SER A 10 -9.20 -45.77 -26.70
C SER A 10 -8.13 -46.03 -25.64
N LEU A 11 -7.19 -45.10 -25.45
CA LEU A 11 -6.79 -44.66 -24.09
C LEU A 11 -6.03 -43.31 -24.12
N LEU A 12 -6.68 -42.25 -24.59
CA LEU A 12 -6.26 -40.87 -24.26
C LEU A 12 -6.87 -40.54 -22.89
N LEU A 13 -6.18 -40.98 -21.83
CA LEU A 13 -6.48 -40.57 -20.46
C LEU A 13 -6.20 -39.06 -20.35
N ALA A 14 -7.27 -38.29 -20.45
CA ALA A 14 -7.27 -36.85 -20.29
C ALA A 14 -6.89 -36.49 -18.85
N VAL A 15 -5.60 -36.32 -18.59
CA VAL A 15 -5.12 -35.57 -17.42
C VAL A 15 -5.28 -34.10 -17.75
N LEU A 16 -6.51 -33.61 -17.62
CA LEU A 16 -6.81 -32.19 -17.46
C LEU A 16 -6.22 -31.77 -16.11
N PHE A 17 -4.95 -31.38 -16.11
CA PHE A 17 -4.40 -30.52 -15.07
C PHE A 17 -5.20 -29.21 -15.13
N THR A 18 -6.25 -29.11 -14.31
CA THR A 18 -6.87 -27.84 -13.99
C THR A 18 -5.83 -27.03 -13.24
N ILE A 19 -5.07 -26.20 -13.95
CA ILE A 19 -4.22 -25.21 -13.33
C ILE A 19 -5.19 -24.21 -12.68
N GLN A 20 -5.45 -24.40 -11.39
CA GLN A 20 -6.13 -23.41 -10.57
C GLN A 20 -5.15 -22.26 -10.38
N TYR A 21 -5.17 -21.32 -11.31
CA TYR A 21 -4.57 -20.00 -11.11
C TYR A 21 -5.42 -19.27 -10.05
N ALA A 22 -5.18 -19.54 -8.78
CA ALA A 22 -5.66 -18.67 -7.71
C ALA A 22 -4.85 -17.36 -7.78
N GLN A 23 -5.23 -16.46 -8.68
CA GLN A 23 -4.84 -15.06 -8.58
C GLN A 23 -5.82 -14.40 -7.62
N ALA A 24 -5.59 -14.57 -6.32
CA ALA A 24 -6.30 -13.79 -5.32
C ALA A 24 -5.62 -12.41 -5.18
N ASP A 25 -5.70 -11.59 -6.23
CA ASP A 25 -5.61 -10.14 -6.03
C ASP A 25 -6.86 -9.78 -5.22
N GLY A 26 -6.68 -9.59 -3.91
CA GLY A 26 -7.78 -9.14 -3.04
C GLY A 26 -8.36 -7.81 -3.51
N PRO A 27 -9.51 -7.38 -2.94
CA PRO A 27 -10.10 -6.07 -3.22
C PRO A 27 -9.06 -4.95 -3.27
N ARG A 28 -9.08 -4.16 -4.34
CA ARG A 28 -8.16 -3.03 -4.52
C ARG A 28 -8.76 -1.76 -3.93
N LEU A 29 -7.99 -1.08 -3.10
CA LEU A 29 -8.35 0.24 -2.58
C LEU A 29 -7.94 1.33 -3.58
N THR A 30 -8.81 2.32 -3.77
CA THR A 30 -8.43 3.55 -4.49
C THR A 30 -7.84 4.53 -3.49
N VAL A 31 -6.56 4.87 -3.65
CA VAL A 31 -5.85 5.84 -2.79
C VAL A 31 -5.48 7.06 -3.62
N ARG A 32 -5.82 8.26 -3.14
CA ARG A 32 -5.53 9.53 -3.82
C ARG A 32 -4.93 10.55 -2.86
N PHE A 33 -4.07 11.42 -3.36
CA PHE A 33 -3.66 12.61 -2.61
C PHE A 33 -4.86 13.53 -2.40
N ALA A 34 -5.00 14.04 -1.18
CA ALA A 34 -5.94 15.11 -0.87
C ALA A 34 -5.35 16.50 -1.09
N ASN A 35 -4.03 16.60 -1.31
CA ASN A 35 -3.31 17.84 -1.59
C ASN A 35 -2.57 17.74 -2.94
N PRO A 36 -2.80 18.67 -3.89
CA PRO A 36 -2.19 18.64 -5.22
C PRO A 36 -0.68 18.88 -5.25
N ALA A 37 -0.07 19.34 -4.15
CA ALA A 37 1.39 19.43 -4.04
C ALA A 37 2.04 18.05 -4.25
N TRP A 38 1.36 16.99 -3.82
CA TRP A 38 1.76 15.60 -4.08
C TRP A 38 1.16 15.13 -5.41
N ASN A 39 2.01 14.63 -6.30
CA ASN A 39 1.63 14.18 -7.64
C ASN A 39 2.18 12.79 -8.00
N GLY A 40 2.89 12.15 -7.07
CA GLY A 40 3.49 10.83 -7.25
C GLY A 40 4.72 10.79 -8.17
N MET A 41 5.18 11.95 -8.66
CA MET A 41 6.37 12.05 -9.50
C MET A 41 7.57 12.57 -8.71
N ALA A 42 7.38 13.65 -7.94
CA ALA A 42 8.44 14.26 -7.14
C ALA A 42 7.97 14.50 -5.70
N ILE A 43 8.90 14.35 -4.75
CA ILE A 43 8.65 14.77 -3.37
C ILE A 43 8.52 16.30 -3.34
N PRO A 44 7.44 16.87 -2.77
CA PRO A 44 7.26 18.31 -2.76
C PRO A 44 8.35 19.03 -1.95
N ALA A 45 8.71 20.25 -2.35
CA ALA A 45 9.67 21.05 -1.59
C ALA A 45 9.20 21.27 -0.15
N GLY A 46 10.13 21.11 0.80
CA GLY A 46 9.86 21.16 2.24
C GLY A 46 9.38 19.83 2.83
N GLN A 47 9.01 18.84 2.00
CA GLN A 47 8.59 17.50 2.45
C GLN A 47 9.76 16.52 2.64
N GLN A 48 10.98 16.94 2.35
CA GLN A 48 12.19 16.19 2.68
C GLN A 48 12.54 16.29 4.19
N CYS A 49 13.52 15.49 4.61
CA CYS A 49 14.02 15.48 5.99
C CYS A 49 14.72 16.78 6.39
N ALA A 50 14.87 16.99 7.70
CA ALA A 50 15.53 18.16 8.28
C ALA A 50 16.99 18.34 7.84
N GLN A 51 17.73 17.26 7.60
CA GLN A 51 19.11 17.31 7.09
C GLN A 51 19.22 17.96 5.70
N LEU A 52 18.12 17.95 4.94
CA LEU A 52 17.99 18.59 3.63
C LEU A 52 17.14 19.88 3.71
N GLY A 53 17.02 20.46 4.91
CA GLY A 53 16.29 21.71 5.15
C GLY A 53 14.76 21.59 5.14
N GLY A 54 14.20 20.38 5.13
CA GLY A 54 12.75 20.17 5.13
C GLY A 54 12.16 19.94 6.52
N LYS A 55 10.83 19.89 6.60
CA LYS A 55 10.05 19.54 7.80
C LYS A 55 8.88 18.65 7.36
N GLY A 56 9.23 17.56 6.68
CA GLY A 56 8.24 16.78 5.95
C GLY A 56 7.19 16.10 6.79
N ASN A 57 6.01 15.95 6.17
CA ASN A 57 4.83 15.32 6.72
C ASN A 57 4.40 14.19 5.79
N THR A 58 3.57 13.27 6.28
CA THR A 58 2.86 12.38 5.37
C THR A 58 1.89 13.20 4.50
N PRO A 59 1.61 12.78 3.26
CA PRO A 59 0.51 13.37 2.49
C PRO A 59 -0.82 13.17 3.22
N ALA A 60 -1.73 14.14 3.09
CA ALA A 60 -3.14 13.91 3.35
C ALA A 60 -3.73 13.08 2.19
N LEU A 61 -4.64 12.15 2.51
CA LEU A 61 -5.11 11.14 1.55
C LEU A 61 -6.63 11.02 1.58
N ASN A 62 -7.19 10.64 0.44
CA ASN A 62 -8.53 10.10 0.32
C ASN A 62 -8.42 8.62 -0.03
N VAL A 63 -9.02 7.75 0.78
CA VAL A 63 -9.05 6.30 0.57
C VAL A 63 -10.49 5.89 0.31
N PHE A 64 -10.73 5.23 -0.82
CA PHE A 64 -12.05 4.77 -1.25
C PHE A 64 -12.05 3.25 -1.45
N ASP A 65 -13.25 2.72 -1.73
CA ASP A 65 -13.48 1.31 -2.03
C ASP A 65 -13.10 0.40 -0.86
N LEU A 66 -13.38 0.85 0.36
CA LEU A 66 -13.13 0.07 1.57
C LEU A 66 -14.02 -1.17 1.59
N PRO A 67 -13.46 -2.39 1.68
CA PRO A 67 -14.25 -3.61 1.81
C PRO A 67 -15.12 -3.59 3.07
N SER A 68 -16.29 -4.22 3.00
CA SER A 68 -17.13 -4.43 4.18
C SER A 68 -16.35 -5.18 5.27
N GLY A 69 -16.55 -4.78 6.52
CA GLY A 69 -15.81 -5.32 7.67
C GLY A 69 -14.48 -4.64 7.96
N THR A 70 -14.07 -3.63 7.17
CA THR A 70 -12.90 -2.80 7.49
C THR A 70 -13.10 -2.07 8.81
N THR A 71 -12.18 -2.24 9.76
CA THR A 71 -12.16 -1.53 11.05
C THR A 71 -10.92 -0.67 11.22
N ALA A 72 -9.88 -0.89 10.42
CA ALA A 72 -8.67 -0.08 10.42
C ALA A 72 -8.00 -0.02 9.05
N LEU A 73 -7.23 1.05 8.83
CA LEU A 73 -6.25 1.13 7.75
C LEU A 73 -4.84 1.03 8.31
N GLN A 74 -3.97 0.24 7.69
CA GLN A 74 -2.54 0.26 7.94
C GLN A 74 -1.83 0.98 6.79
N LEU A 75 -1.04 2.00 7.12
CA LEU A 75 -0.30 2.85 6.19
C LEU A 75 1.19 2.60 6.34
N GLU A 76 1.79 1.97 5.34
CA GLU A 76 3.21 1.61 5.32
C GLU A 76 3.97 2.53 4.36
N TYR A 77 4.75 3.46 4.91
CA TYR A 77 5.58 4.35 4.11
C TYR A 77 6.97 3.75 3.91
N LYS A 78 7.45 3.71 2.67
CA LYS A 78 8.69 2.99 2.32
C LYS A 78 9.51 3.75 1.29
N GLN A 79 10.84 3.65 1.42
CA GLN A 79 11.77 3.93 0.35
C GLN A 79 11.91 2.69 -0.55
N ARG A 80 11.89 2.87 -1.88
CA ARG A 80 12.10 1.77 -2.83
C ARG A 80 13.50 1.20 -2.67
N GLY A 81 13.58 -0.10 -2.37
CA GLY A 81 14.85 -0.79 -2.08
C GLY A 81 15.54 -0.32 -0.79
N GLY A 82 14.84 0.42 0.07
CA GLY A 82 15.37 0.96 1.31
C GLY A 82 14.52 0.61 2.53
N ALA A 83 14.69 1.38 3.60
CA ALA A 83 14.05 1.14 4.89
C ALA A 83 12.57 1.53 4.93
N SER A 84 11.87 0.98 5.93
CA SER A 84 10.61 1.50 6.45
C SER A 84 10.79 2.96 6.88
N LEU A 85 9.86 3.82 6.49
CA LEU A 85 9.78 5.21 6.96
C LEU A 85 8.82 5.37 8.14
N GLY A 86 8.26 4.27 8.64
CA GLY A 86 7.23 4.24 9.66
C GLY A 86 5.91 3.66 9.15
N VAL A 87 5.18 3.05 10.08
CA VAL A 87 3.90 2.39 9.83
C VAL A 87 2.86 2.93 10.80
N LEU A 88 1.78 3.48 10.24
CA LEU A 88 0.65 4.02 10.99
C LEU A 88 -0.55 3.09 10.88
N ARG A 89 -1.40 3.10 11.91
CA ARG A 89 -2.74 2.55 11.87
C ARG A 89 -3.75 3.69 12.05
N TYR A 90 -4.85 3.65 11.31
CA TYR A 90 -5.96 4.56 11.45
C TYR A 90 -7.25 3.79 11.73
N ALA A 91 -7.98 4.17 12.77
CA ALA A 91 -9.26 3.55 13.11
C ALA A 91 -10.36 4.00 12.13
N VAL A 92 -11.07 3.05 11.53
CA VAL A 92 -12.14 3.31 10.56
C VAL A 92 -13.49 3.13 11.24
N ALA A 93 -14.39 4.08 11.02
CA ALA A 93 -15.77 3.96 11.49
C ALA A 93 -16.47 2.76 10.84
N GLN A 94 -17.32 2.07 11.60
CA GLN A 94 -18.02 0.88 11.11
C GLN A 94 -18.80 1.18 9.81
N SER A 95 -18.68 0.28 8.83
CA SER A 95 -19.36 0.37 7.53
C SER A 95 -18.97 1.57 6.65
N ALA A 96 -17.87 2.27 6.94
CA ALA A 96 -17.38 3.34 6.07
C ALA A 96 -16.89 2.77 4.73
N ALA A 97 -17.37 3.34 3.61
CA ALA A 97 -16.90 2.99 2.26
C ALA A 97 -15.66 3.80 1.83
N SER A 98 -15.38 4.91 2.52
CA SER A 98 -14.23 5.79 2.28
C SER A 98 -13.83 6.53 3.55
N VAL A 99 -12.58 7.01 3.58
CA VAL A 99 -12.00 7.78 4.68
C VAL A 99 -11.10 8.88 4.13
N GLN A 100 -11.15 10.05 4.77
CA GLN A 100 -10.16 11.11 4.58
C GLN A 100 -9.15 11.05 5.72
N LEU A 101 -7.88 11.07 5.37
CA LEU A 101 -6.76 10.98 6.29
C LEU A 101 -6.01 12.31 6.30
N THR A 102 -5.86 12.91 7.46
CA THR A 102 -5.04 14.11 7.65
C THR A 102 -3.56 13.77 7.55
N SER A 103 -2.74 14.77 7.20
CA SER A 103 -1.29 14.66 7.30
C SER A 103 -0.82 14.39 8.74
N VAL A 104 0.24 13.59 8.87
CA VAL A 104 0.96 13.36 10.13
C VAL A 104 2.32 14.01 10.03
N THR A 105 2.68 14.79 11.04
CA THR A 105 3.98 15.47 11.10
C THR A 105 5.11 14.46 11.26
N GLY A 106 6.15 14.58 10.44
CA GLY A 106 7.33 13.74 10.54
C GLY A 106 8.12 13.99 11.83
N GLN A 107 8.84 12.97 12.30
CA GLN A 107 9.75 13.05 13.45
C GLN A 107 9.08 13.59 14.72
N GLN A 108 7.78 13.33 14.90
CA GLN A 108 7.03 13.66 16.11
C GLN A 108 6.35 12.40 16.65
N PRO A 109 6.37 12.16 17.98
CA PRO A 109 5.70 11.01 18.57
C PRO A 109 4.18 11.19 18.64
N ALA A 110 3.72 12.44 18.77
CA ALA A 110 2.30 12.78 18.86
C ALA A 110 1.61 12.58 17.51
N LEU A 111 0.43 11.98 17.55
CA LEU A 111 -0.38 11.67 16.38
C LEU A 111 -1.72 12.41 16.40
N PRO A 112 -2.25 12.80 15.22
CA PRO A 112 -3.64 13.26 15.12
C PRO A 112 -4.62 12.19 15.59
N SER A 113 -5.82 12.61 15.97
CA SER A 113 -6.90 11.70 16.39
C SER A 113 -7.15 10.60 15.35
N GLY A 114 -7.44 9.40 15.83
CA GLY A 114 -7.68 8.21 15.00
C GLY A 114 -6.42 7.48 14.57
N PHE A 115 -5.24 8.09 14.65
CA PHE A 115 -3.97 7.43 14.34
C PHE A 115 -3.29 6.79 15.55
N SER A 116 -2.61 5.67 15.31
CA SER A 116 -1.68 5.03 16.24
C SER A 116 -0.45 4.52 15.52
N TRP A 117 0.68 4.39 16.24
CA TRP A 117 1.89 3.79 15.70
C TRP A 117 1.77 2.27 15.68
N VAL A 118 2.12 1.67 14.55
CA VAL A 118 2.44 0.23 14.47
C VAL A 118 3.94 0.05 14.60
N GLU A 119 4.68 0.88 13.89
CA GLU A 119 6.14 0.91 13.88
C GLU A 119 6.59 2.34 13.63
N GLN A 120 7.54 2.84 14.41
CA GLN A 120 8.20 4.11 14.14
C GLN A 120 9.47 3.86 13.34
N SER A 121 9.89 4.86 12.57
CA SER A 121 11.25 4.87 12.02
C SER A 121 12.30 4.91 13.14
N THR A 122 13.55 4.60 12.79
CA THR A 122 14.68 4.68 13.73
C THR A 122 14.94 6.10 14.25
N ALA A 123 14.45 7.13 13.56
CA ALA A 123 14.54 8.53 13.99
C ALA A 123 13.35 8.98 14.87
N GLY A 124 12.42 8.08 15.18
CA GLY A 124 11.17 8.39 15.86
C GLY A 124 10.08 8.88 14.91
N GLY A 125 8.86 8.38 15.12
CA GLY A 125 7.71 8.67 14.26
C GLY A 125 7.93 8.36 12.77
N TYR A 126 7.29 9.15 11.91
CA TYR A 126 7.43 9.05 10.45
C TYR A 126 8.72 9.74 10.03
N GLN A 127 9.56 9.05 9.26
CA GLN A 127 10.78 9.61 8.69
C GLN A 127 10.49 10.21 7.31
N PRO A 128 10.62 11.54 7.13
CA PRO A 128 10.48 12.14 5.82
C PRO A 128 11.59 11.67 4.85
N PRO A 129 11.33 11.67 3.53
CA PRO A 129 12.33 11.36 2.50
C PRO A 129 13.67 12.07 2.73
N CYS A 130 14.77 11.32 2.74
CA CYS A 130 16.09 11.86 3.09
C CYS A 130 17.22 11.43 2.15
N SER A 131 16.94 10.53 1.20
CA SER A 131 17.93 10.05 0.23
C SER A 131 17.64 10.67 -1.13
N LYS A 132 18.42 11.68 -1.53
CA LYS A 132 18.32 12.27 -2.86
C LYS A 132 18.47 11.19 -3.93
N GLY A 133 17.66 11.28 -4.98
CA GLY A 133 17.60 10.30 -6.05
C GLY A 133 16.75 9.06 -5.73
N ALA A 134 16.30 8.84 -4.49
CA ALA A 134 15.48 7.69 -4.14
C ALA A 134 13.99 7.93 -4.45
N ALA A 135 13.27 6.84 -4.76
CA ALA A 135 11.82 6.85 -4.95
C ALA A 135 11.12 6.33 -3.70
N TYR A 136 9.94 6.88 -3.41
CA TYR A 136 9.17 6.60 -2.21
C TYR A 136 7.73 6.25 -2.54
N PHE A 137 7.13 5.37 -1.74
CA PHE A 137 5.76 4.93 -1.93
C PHE A 137 5.08 4.65 -0.59
N LEU A 138 3.75 4.57 -0.64
CA LEU A 138 2.87 4.18 0.44
C LEU A 138 2.07 2.95 0.01
N SER A 139 1.98 1.95 0.88
CA SER A 139 0.97 0.90 0.80
C SER A 139 -0.10 1.13 1.87
N VAL A 140 -1.37 1.01 1.48
CA VAL A 140 -2.53 1.11 2.38
C VAL A 140 -3.23 -0.24 2.41
N LYS A 141 -3.43 -0.80 3.60
CA LYS A 141 -4.14 -2.07 3.79
C LYS A 141 -5.41 -1.84 4.59
N ALA A 142 -6.53 -2.32 4.10
CA ALA A 142 -7.77 -2.38 4.87
C ALA A 142 -7.75 -3.65 5.72
N LEU A 143 -7.95 -3.51 7.03
CA LEU A 143 -7.89 -4.59 8.00
C LEU A 143 -9.26 -4.82 8.64
N ASP A 144 -9.60 -6.08 8.90
CA ASP A 144 -10.73 -6.43 9.77
C ASP A 144 -10.38 -6.31 11.27
N ALA A 145 -11.35 -6.58 12.14
CA ALA A 145 -11.17 -6.55 13.60
C ALA A 145 -10.09 -7.52 14.12
N GLY A 146 -9.78 -8.58 13.38
CA GLY A 146 -8.72 -9.53 13.70
C GLY A 146 -7.34 -9.15 13.13
N GLY A 147 -7.25 -8.02 12.40
CA GLY A 147 -6.03 -7.57 11.75
C GLY A 147 -5.73 -8.27 10.42
N LYS A 148 -6.67 -9.04 9.87
CA LYS A 148 -6.51 -9.67 8.56
C LYS A 148 -6.72 -8.62 7.45
N THR A 149 -5.86 -8.64 6.44
CA THR A 149 -6.02 -7.81 5.25
C THR A 149 -7.24 -8.22 4.44
N LEU A 150 -8.14 -7.27 4.21
CA LEU A 150 -9.32 -7.38 3.35
C LEU A 150 -9.09 -6.80 1.95
N GLY A 151 -8.15 -5.87 1.81
CA GLY A 151 -7.83 -5.23 0.54
C GLY A 151 -6.62 -4.31 0.65
N GLU A 152 -6.00 -4.00 -0.48
CA GLU A 152 -4.78 -3.19 -0.54
C GLU A 152 -4.82 -2.14 -1.65
N GLY A 153 -4.18 -1.01 -1.40
CA GLY A 153 -3.90 0.03 -2.37
C GLY A 153 -2.45 0.51 -2.26
N ARG A 154 -1.92 1.06 -3.34
CA ARG A 154 -0.56 1.61 -3.36
C ARG A 154 -0.57 2.96 -4.05
N LEU A 155 0.22 3.88 -3.49
CA LEU A 155 0.42 5.21 -4.05
C LEU A 155 1.92 5.52 -4.10
N GLU A 156 2.44 5.81 -5.29
CA GLU A 156 3.80 6.34 -5.42
C GLU A 156 3.80 7.78 -4.90
N LEU A 157 4.73 8.12 -4.02
CA LEU A 157 4.88 9.47 -3.45
C LEU A 157 5.76 10.35 -4.34
N GLY A 158 6.65 9.72 -5.11
CA GLY A 158 7.58 10.37 -6.04
C GLY A 158 9.04 10.15 -5.67
N LYS A 159 9.91 10.76 -6.46
CA LYS A 159 11.36 10.74 -6.28
C LYS A 159 11.84 12.01 -5.59
N LEU A 160 12.69 11.87 -4.58
CA LEU A 160 13.35 13.02 -3.97
C LEU A 160 14.46 13.49 -4.92
N GLN A 161 14.41 14.77 -5.32
CA GLN A 161 15.38 15.37 -6.24
C GLN A 161 16.65 15.81 -5.51
#